data_AF-A0A6D0I421-F1
#
_entry.id   AF-A0A6D0I421-F1
#
_cell.length_a   1.000
_cell.length_b   1.000
_cell.length_c   1.000
_cell.angle_alpha   90.00
_cell.angle_beta   90.00
_cell.angle_gamma   90.00
#
_symmetry.space_group_name_H-M   'P 1'
#
loop_
_entity.id
_entity.type
_entity.pdbx_description
1 polymer ?
#
loop_
_entity_poly.entity_id
_entity_poly.type
_entity_poly.pdbx_seq_one_letter_code
_entity_poly.pdbx_strand_id
1 'polypeptide(L)' 'MKICIDDGSTNIKLAWTENGEHRNAISPNSFKSEWSAPFGGTQPANYMLDGVRYGFDPVSDRFV' A
#
# COMPACT_ATOMS: atom_id res chain seq x y z
N MET A 1 8.59 -17.19 -3.93
CA MET A 1 8.67 -15.90 -4.66
C MET A 1 9.68 -15.00 -3.94
N LYS A 2 10.61 -14.36 -4.65
CA LYS A 2 11.55 -13.38 -4.07
C LYS A 2 11.17 -12.01 -4.62
N ILE A 3 10.97 -11.04 -3.72
CA ILE A 3 10.58 -9.66 -4.07
C ILE A 3 11.68 -8.74 -3.53
N CYS A 4 12.23 -7.90 -4.41
CA CYS A 4 13.09 -6.78 -4.04
C CYS A 4 12.21 -5.58 -3.70
N ILE A 5 12.47 -4.93 -2.57
CA ILE A 5 11.65 -3.84 -2.03
C ILE A 5 12.55 -2.63 -1.79
N ASP A 6 12.23 -1.51 -2.45
CA ASP A 6 12.69 -0.16 -2.10
C ASP A 6 11.54 0.53 -1.37
N ASP A 7 11.61 0.59 -0.05
CA ASP A 7 10.57 1.07 0.88
C ASP A 7 10.72 2.55 1.23
N GLY A 8 11.04 3.38 0.22
CA GLY A 8 11.09 4.83 0.38
C GLY A 8 9.79 5.43 0.96
N SER A 9 9.94 6.46 1.79
CA SER A 9 8.84 7.06 2.57
C SER A 9 7.70 7.69 1.75
N THR A 10 7.91 7.94 0.46
CA THR A 10 6.86 8.43 -0.46
C THR A 10 6.20 7.28 -1.22
N ASN A 11 7.01 6.40 -1.80
CA ASN A 11 6.55 5.29 -2.62
C ASN A 11 7.41 4.05 -2.36
N ILE A 12 6.72 2.94 -2.13
CA ILE A 12 7.29 1.61 -2.07
C ILE A 12 7.34 1.07 -3.51
N LYS A 13 8.52 0.67 -3.98
CA LYS A 13 8.67 -0.01 -5.28
C LYS A 13 9.03 -1.46 -5.06
N LEU A 14 8.37 -2.32 -5.83
CA LEU A 14 8.50 -3.77 -5.78
C LEU A 14 9.04 -4.24 -7.13
N ALA A 15 9.96 -5.20 -7.10
CA ALA A 15 10.40 -5.92 -8.27
C ALA A 15 10.53 -7.42 -7.98
N TRP A 16 10.02 -8.27 -8.87
CA TRP A 16 10.14 -9.73 -8.74
C TRP A 16 10.20 -10.40 -10.10
N THR A 17 10.62 -11.67 -10.11
CA THR A 17 10.52 -12.52 -11.30
C THR A 17 9.39 -13.53 -11.11
N GLU A 18 8.51 -13.62 -12.09
CA GLU A 18 7.38 -14.55 -12.12
C GLU A 18 7.27 -15.15 -13.51
N ASN A 19 7.25 -16.49 -13.61
CA ASN A 19 7.19 -17.22 -14.89
C ASN A 19 8.28 -16.82 -15.89
N GLY A 20 9.48 -16.48 -15.41
CA GLY A 20 10.59 -16.02 -16.24
C GLY A 20 10.52 -14.55 -16.67
N GLU A 21 9.46 -13.84 -16.30
CA GLU A 21 9.27 -12.42 -16.62
C GLU A 21 9.58 -11.53 -15.42
N HIS A 22 10.19 -10.36 -15.69
CA HIS A 22 10.40 -9.33 -14.69
C HIS A 22 9.11 -8.52 -14.51
N ARG A 23 8.63 -8.45 -13.27
CA ARG A 23 7.46 -7.69 -12.86
C ARG A 23 7.86 -6.59 -11.89
N ASN A 24 7.14 -5.49 -11.92
CA ASN A 24 7.31 -4.38 -10.99
C ASN A 24 5.95 -3.82 -10.55
N ALA A 25 5.95 -3.16 -9.40
CA ALA A 25 4.80 -2.40 -8.90
C ALA A 25 5.28 -1.20 -8.07
N ILE A 26 4.47 -0.16 -8.01
CA ILE A 26 4.69 1.02 -7.17
C ILE A 26 3.44 1.20 -6.32
N SER A 27 3.62 1.44 -5.02
CA SER A 27 2.55 1.68 -4.06
C SER A 27 2.88 2.94 -3.26
N PRO A 28 1.94 3.90 -3.16
CA PRO A 28 2.16 5.10 -2.34
C PRO A 28 2.13 4.74 -0.85
N ASN A 29 2.99 5.38 -0.08
CA ASN A 29 2.99 5.28 1.38
C ASN A 29 1.94 6.21 1.98
N SER A 30 0.67 5.86 1.80
CA SER A 30 -0.47 6.73 2.08
C SER A 30 -1.44 6.05 3.04
N PHE A 31 -1.12 6.11 4.33
CA PHE A 31 -1.88 5.46 5.40
C PHE A 31 -2.27 6.47 6.49
N LYS A 32 -3.45 6.26 7.06
CA LYS A 32 -3.92 6.95 8.26
C LYS A 32 -4.01 5.99 9.44
N SER A 33 -3.84 6.50 10.66
CA SER A 33 -3.89 5.73 11.93
C SER A 33 -5.32 5.42 12.39
N GLU A 34 -6.16 5.01 11.45
CA GLU A 34 -7.55 4.61 11.66
C GLU A 34 -8.01 3.76 10.46
N TRP A 35 -9.09 3.00 10.62
CA TRP A 35 -9.65 2.25 9.49
C TRP A 35 -10.33 3.16 8.47
N SER A 36 -10.21 2.80 7.20
CA SER A 36 -10.95 3.37 6.09
C SER A 36 -12.34 2.73 6.02
N ALA A 37 -13.36 3.57 5.88
CA ALA A 37 -14.77 3.19 5.70
C ALA A 37 -15.33 3.93 4.47
N PRO A 38 -14.90 3.56 3.25
CA PRO A 38 -15.37 4.20 2.04
C PRO A 38 -16.88 3.99 1.89
N PHE A 39 -17.58 5.00 1.39
CA PHE A 39 -18.98 4.86 1.01
C PHE A 39 -19.09 4.01 -0.27
N GLY A 40 -20.05 3.09 -0.32
CA GLY A 40 -20.30 2.22 -1.48
C GLY A 40 -19.75 0.80 -1.34
N GLY A 41 -19.64 0.08 -2.46
CA GLY A 41 -19.22 -1.34 -2.50
C GLY A 41 -17.71 -1.57 -2.53
N THR A 42 -16.89 -0.53 -2.34
CA THR A 42 -15.43 -0.67 -2.36
C THR A 42 -14.94 -1.29 -1.05
N GLN A 43 -14.22 -2.40 -1.16
CA GLN A 43 -13.61 -3.02 0.01
C GLN A 43 -12.39 -2.20 0.48
N PRO A 44 -12.35 -1.74 1.74
CA PRO A 44 -11.20 -1.01 2.25
C PRO A 44 -10.00 -1.94 2.52
N ALA A 45 -8.79 -1.42 2.31
CA ALA A 45 -7.56 -2.04 2.77
C ALA A 45 -7.26 -1.58 4.21
N ASN A 46 -7.79 -2.32 5.18
CA ASN A 46 -7.63 -2.06 6.61
C ASN A 46 -6.72 -3.09 7.26
N TYR A 47 -5.82 -2.62 8.12
CA TYR A 47 -4.81 -3.43 8.80
C TYR A 47 -4.82 -3.16 10.31
N MET A 48 -4.33 -4.13 11.08
CA MET A 48 -4.02 -4.00 12.50
C MET A 48 -2.58 -4.45 12.70
N LEU A 49 -1.73 -3.58 13.23
CA LEU A 49 -0.34 -3.88 13.54
C LEU A 49 -0.04 -3.35 14.94
N ASP A 50 0.46 -4.22 15.82
CA ASP A 50 0.80 -3.90 17.22
C ASP A 50 -0.33 -3.18 17.99
N GLY A 51 -1.59 -3.56 17.72
CA GLY A 51 -2.78 -2.97 18.33
C GLY A 51 -3.19 -1.60 17.76
N VAL A 52 -2.46 -1.09 16.76
CA VAL A 52 -2.78 0.15 16.04
C VAL A 52 -3.51 -0.17 14.74
N ARG A 53 -4.58 0.57 14.47
CA ARG A 53 -5.37 0.46 13.25
C ARG A 53 -4.73 1.33 12.16
N TYR A 54 -4.59 0.75 10.98
CA TYR A 54 -4.17 1.47 9.78
C TYR A 54 -5.19 1.26 8.67
N GLY A 55 -5.45 2.30 7.90
CA GLY A 55 -6.29 2.27 6.71
C GLY A 55 -5.53 2.92 5.56
N PHE A 56 -5.55 2.28 4.38
CA PHE A 56 -5.06 2.93 3.17
C PHE A 56 -5.94 4.15 2.86
N ASP A 57 -5.32 5.29 2.64
CA ASP A 57 -5.97 6.55 2.32
C ASP A 57 -5.53 7.03 0.93
N PRO A 58 -6.37 6.92 -0.11
CA PRO A 58 -6.03 7.38 -1.45
C PRO A 58 -6.03 8.91 -1.58
N VAL A 59 -6.48 9.65 -0.55
CA VAL A 59 -6.64 11.11 -0.60
C VAL A 59 -5.38 11.84 -0.13
N SER A 60 -4.65 11.30 0.85
CA SER A 60 -3.41 11.94 1.34
C SER A 60 -2.31 12.06 0.28
N ASP A 61 -2.30 11.18 -0.73
CA ASP A 61 -1.37 11.24 -1.86
C ASP A 61 -1.69 12.37 -2.87
N ARG A 62 -2.89 12.98 -2.80
CA ARG A 62 -3.32 14.05 -3.72
C ARG A 62 -2.96 15.46 -3.27
N PHE A 63 -2.46 15.63 -2.05
CA PHE A 63 -2.19 16.94 -1.46
C PHE A 63 -0.70 17.19 -1.15
N VAL A 64 0.19 16.37 -1.72
CA VAL A 64 1.65 16.55 -1.68
C VAL A 64 2.16 16.91 -3.07
#